data_AF-A0A9E0M2W7-F1
#
_entry.id   AF-A0A9E0M2W7-F1
#
_cell.length_a   1.000
_cell.length_b   1.000
_cell.length_c   1.000
_cell.angle_alpha   90.00
_cell.angle_beta   90.00
_cell.angle_gamma   90.00
#
_symmetry.space_group_name_H-M   'P 1'
#
loop_
_entity.id
_entity.type
_entity.pdbx_description
1 polymer ?
#
loop_
_entity_poly.entity_id
_entity_poly.type
_entity_poly.pdbx_seq_one_letter_code
_entity_poly.pdbx_strand_id
1 'polypeptide(L)' 'RHKQLISKGISASIADLRADLEARDERDRSRSVAPLKPAEDALLLDNSQLGIDESVQQVLAWWQQRGPFRA' A
#
# COMPACT_ATOMS: atom_id res chain seq x y z
N ARG A 1 4.47 -8.09 -3.50
CA ARG A 1 3.66 -9.32 -3.29
C ARG A 1 4.28 -10.58 -3.93
N HIS A 2 4.76 -10.49 -5.17
CA HIS A 2 5.31 -11.63 -5.91
C HIS A 2 6.42 -12.44 -5.19
N LYS A 3 7.52 -11.80 -4.77
CA LYS A 3 8.61 -12.45 -3.99
C LYS A 3 8.13 -13.05 -2.65
N GLN A 4 7.12 -12.43 -2.04
CA GLN A 4 6.52 -12.88 -0.76
C GLN A 4 5.66 -14.14 -0.89
N LEU A 5 5.07 -14.40 -2.07
CA LEU A 5 4.28 -15.61 -2.31
C LEU A 5 5.16 -16.78 -2.74
N ILE A 6 6.21 -16.50 -3.52
CA ILE A 6 7.26 -17.48 -3.82
C ILE A 6 7.97 -17.92 -2.54
N SER A 7 8.33 -16.99 -1.64
CA SER A 7 8.95 -17.34 -0.35
C SER A 7 8.03 -18.16 0.56
N LYS A 8 6.72 -18.23 0.26
CA LYS A 8 5.71 -19.01 0.97
C LYS A 8 5.36 -20.34 0.27
N GLY A 9 6.05 -20.69 -0.82
CA GLY A 9 5.91 -22.00 -1.49
C GLY A 9 4.60 -22.19 -2.26
N ILE A 10 3.86 -21.11 -2.55
CA ILE A 10 2.61 -21.18 -3.30
C ILE A 10 2.94 -21.14 -4.79
N SER A 11 2.56 -22.20 -5.53
CA SER A 11 2.61 -22.24 -7.00
C SER A 11 1.55 -21.28 -7.56
N ALA A 12 1.83 -19.99 -7.49
CA ALA A 12 1.04 -18.95 -8.13
C ALA A 12 1.84 -18.45 -9.34
N SER A 13 1.25 -18.52 -10.53
CA SER A 13 1.79 -17.85 -11.70
C SER A 13 1.90 -16.36 -11.41
N ILE A 14 3.08 -15.78 -11.65
CA ILE A 14 3.34 -14.34 -11.54
C ILE A 14 2.27 -13.54 -12.29
N ALA A 15 1.89 -14.04 -13.47
CA ALA A 15 0.93 -13.41 -14.35
C ALA A 15 -0.48 -13.44 -13.74
N ASP A 16 -0.91 -14.58 -13.21
CA ASP A 16 -2.25 -14.73 -12.62
C ASP A 16 -2.38 -13.89 -11.35
N LEU A 17 -1.33 -13.85 -10.52
CA LEU A 17 -1.29 -13.01 -9.33
C LEU A 17 -1.39 -11.53 -9.69
N ARG A 18 -0.65 -11.10 -10.71
CA ARG A 18 -0.69 -9.70 -11.16
C ARG A 18 -2.08 -9.35 -11.68
N ALA A 19 -2.68 -10.22 -12.50
CA ALA A 19 -4.01 -10.02 -13.04
C ALA A 19 -5.09 -9.92 -11.93
N ASP A 20 -5.02 -10.78 -10.90
CA ASP A 20 -5.92 -10.70 -9.74
C ASP A 20 -5.74 -9.38 -8.98
N LEU A 21 -4.50 -8.96 -8.74
CA LEU A 21 -4.22 -7.69 -8.07
C LEU A 21 -4.76 -6.49 -8.86
N GLU A 22 -4.49 -6.44 -10.17
CA GLU A 22 -4.99 -5.37 -11.05
C GLU A 22 -6.53 -5.34 -11.07
N ALA A 23 -7.19 -6.50 -11.19
CA ALA A 23 -8.65 -6.59 -11.17
C ALA A 23 -9.26 -6.14 -9.84
N ARG A 24 -8.57 -6.41 -8.72
CA ARG A 24 -8.98 -5.95 -7.39
C ARG A 24 -8.80 -4.45 -7.25
N ASP A 25 -7.66 -3.91 -7.65
CA ASP A 25 -7.38 -2.48 -7.58
C ASP A 25 -8.40 -1.69 -8.40
N GLU A 26 -8.76 -2.16 -9.61
CA GLU A 26 -9.78 -1.51 -10.44
C GLU A 26 -11.17 -1.55 -9.79
N ARG A 27 -11.56 -2.69 -9.21
CA ARG A 27 -12.83 -2.82 -8.49
C ARG A 27 -12.89 -1.89 -7.26
N ASP A 28 -11.79 -1.81 -6.51
CA ASP A 28 -11.72 -0.97 -5.32
C ASP A 28 -11.70 0.53 -5.66
N ARG A 29 -11.15 0.92 -6.82
CA ARG A 29 -11.20 2.32 -7.31
C ARG A 29 -12.57 2.72 -7.85
N SER A 30 -13.30 1.78 -8.45
CA SER A 30 -14.60 2.05 -9.12
C SER A 30 -15.83 1.84 -8.24
N ARG A 31 -15.70 1.29 -7.03
CA ARG A 31 -16.85 1.07 -6.13
C ARG A 31 -17.55 2.38 -5.75
N SER A 32 -18.88 2.35 -5.75
CA SER A 32 -19.72 3.52 -5.44
C SER A 32 -19.65 3.97 -3.98
N VAL A 33 -19.35 3.05 -3.07
CA VAL A 33 -19.26 3.31 -1.62
C VAL A 33 -17.81 3.18 -1.15
N ALA A 34 -17.31 4.23 -0.50
CA ALA A 34 -15.96 4.32 0.06
C ALA A 34 -14.83 3.96 -0.95
N PRO A 35 -14.77 4.53 -2.17
CA PRO A 35 -13.77 4.15 -3.18
C PRO A 35 -12.32 4.26 -2.69
N LEU A 36 -11.43 3.45 -3.26
CA LEU A 36 -9.98 3.55 -3.05
C LEU A 36 -9.44 4.84 -3.69
N LYS A 37 -9.52 5.93 -2.93
CA LYS A 37 -9.01 7.25 -3.29
C LYS A 37 -8.24 7.82 -2.10
N PRO A 38 -7.05 8.40 -2.28
CA PRO A 38 -6.36 9.10 -1.21
C PRO A 38 -7.22 10.27 -0.71
N ALA A 39 -7.20 10.51 0.61
CA ALA A 39 -7.80 11.70 1.19
C ALA A 39 -7.06 12.97 0.70
N GLU A 40 -7.72 14.11 0.78
CA GLU A 40 -7.15 15.39 0.31
C GLU A 40 -5.87 15.76 1.05
N ASP A 41 -5.78 15.41 2.33
CA ASP A 41 -4.63 15.65 3.19
C ASP A 41 -3.71 14.42 3.30
N ALA A 42 -3.92 13.37 2.51
CA ALA A 42 -3.07 12.18 2.57
C ALA A 42 -1.67 12.47 2.01
N LEU A 43 -0.64 11.94 2.68
CA LEU A 43 0.73 11.95 2.16
C LEU A 43 0.95 10.66 1.37
N LEU A 44 1.37 10.80 0.11
CA LEU A 44 1.70 9.65 -0.74
C LEU A 44 3.04 9.05 -0.32
N LEU A 45 3.03 7.85 0.23
CA LEU A 45 4.22 7.05 0.49
C LEU A 45 4.40 6.01 -0.61
N ASP A 46 5.28 6.28 -1.57
CA ASP A 46 5.78 5.23 -2.46
C ASP A 46 6.99 4.54 -1.80
N ASN A 47 6.79 3.30 -1.35
CA ASN A 47 7.83 2.49 -0.73
C ASN A 47 8.38 1.40 -1.65
N SER A 48 8.17 1.51 -2.97
CA SER A 48 8.62 0.52 -3.95
C SER A 48 10.12 0.24 -3.89
N GLN A 49 10.91 1.20 -3.42
CA GLN A 49 12.37 1.12 -3.28
C GLN A 49 12.85 1.17 -1.83
N LEU A 50 11.94 1.28 -0.86
CA LEU A 50 12.30 1.39 0.56
C LEU A 50 12.27 0.04 1.25
N GLY A 51 13.19 -0.14 2.20
CA GLY A 51 13.11 -1.20 3.20
C GLY A 51 11.92 -1.01 4.14
N ILE A 52 11.63 -2.06 4.92
CA ILE A 52 10.57 -2.03 5.93
C ILE A 52 10.86 -0.94 6.96
N ASP A 53 12.07 -0.91 7.51
CA ASP A 53 12.45 0.04 8.56
C ASP A 53 12.40 1.49 8.06
N GLU A 54 12.87 1.75 6.85
CA GLU A 54 12.82 3.08 6.22
C GLU A 54 11.37 3.55 6.01
N SER A 55 10.50 2.65 5.55
CA SER A 55 9.07 2.94 5.40
C SER A 55 8.43 3.30 6.74
N VAL A 56 8.75 2.55 7.80
CA VAL A 56 8.23 2.79 9.15
C VAL A 56 8.73 4.12 9.69
N GLN A 57 10.03 4.42 9.55
CA GLN A 57 10.61 5.68 9.98
C GLN A 57 9.97 6.88 9.27
N GLN A 58 9.70 6.76 7.96
CA GLN A 58 9.05 7.82 7.20
C GLN A 58 7.65 8.14 7.73
N VAL A 59 6.86 7.11 8.06
CA VAL A 59 5.52 7.27 8.63
C VAL A 59 5.58 7.92 10.02
N LEU A 60 6.51 7.47 10.88
CA LEU A 60 6.68 8.03 12.22
C LEU A 60 7.13 9.50 12.17
N ALA A 61 8.00 9.87 11.23
CA ALA A 61 8.43 11.25 11.04
C ALA A 61 7.26 12.15 10.63
N TRP A 62 6.44 11.74 9.66
CA TRP A 62 5.25 12.49 9.26
C TRP A 62 4.23 12.64 10.40
N TRP A 63 4.04 11.58 11.19
CA TRP A 63 3.17 11.63 12.36
C TRP A 63 3.64 12.68 13.39
N GLN A 64 4.94 12.67 13.72
CA GLN A 64 5.52 13.63 14.66
C GLN A 64 5.40 15.07 14.16
N GLN A 65 5.59 15.30 12.85
CA GLN A 65 5.44 16.63 12.24
C GLN A 65 4.01 17.15 12.31
N ARG A 66 3.01 16.29 12.09
CA ARG A 66 1.59 16.69 12.15
C ARG A 66 1.11 16.92 13.58
N GLY A 67 1.69 16.24 14.56
CA GLY A 67 1.35 16.38 15.98
C GLY A 67 -0.17 16.45 16.27
N PRO A 68 -1.02 15.59 15.67
CA PRO A 68 -2.47 15.80 15.60
C PRO A 68 -3.19 15.74 16.96
N PHE A 69 -2.47 15.38 18.03
CA PHE A 69 -2.98 15.28 19.39
C PHE A 69 -2.17 16.10 20.41
N ARG A 70 -1.33 17.05 19.95
CA ARG A 70 -0.67 17.98 20.88
C ARG A 70 -1.68 19.05 21.31
N ALA A 71 -1.95 19.09 22.62
CA ALA A 71 -2.73 20.13 23.28
C ALA A 71 -1.95 21.44 23.41
#